data_AF-A0A3E0RGZ0-F1
#
_entry.id   AF-A0A3E0RGZ0-F1
#
_cell.length_a   1.000
_cell.length_b   1.000
_cell.length_c   1.000
_cell.angle_alpha   90.00
_cell.angle_beta   90.00
_cell.angle_gamma   90.00
#
_symmetry.space_group_name_H-M   'P 1'
#
loop_
_entity.id
_entity.type
_entity.pdbx_description
1 polymer ?
#
loop_
_entity_poly.entity_id
_entity_poly.type
_entity_poly.pdbx_seq_one_letter_code
_entity_poly.pdbx_strand_id
1 'polypeptide(L)'
;MAEFEFAGMTFKGGKAAIVLTALSTLGGALWGGFEFYKDYMDMREIVQNIDVGVIEARNAQIEIKLDEAIDYTRDIKNGLKDDITRIERVTDSTSARMKDLQADIDERLREVSDLTRETEKDVRDTMRNVENRIESDMEKLESDLEEKLQKALDNPLAD
;
A
#
# COMPACT_ATOMS: atom_id res chain seq x y z
N MET A 1 94.23 -13.05 17.99
CA MET A 1 92.91 -12.72 17.43
C MET A 1 92.03 -13.94 17.65
N ALA A 2 90.95 -13.80 18.41
CA ALA A 2 90.01 -14.90 18.64
C ALA A 2 88.70 -14.49 17.95
N GLU A 3 88.38 -15.19 16.88
CA GLU A 3 87.09 -15.09 16.18
C GLU A 3 86.14 -16.05 16.88
N PHE A 4 84.96 -15.58 17.26
CA PHE A 4 83.90 -16.42 17.82
C PHE A 4 82.57 -16.01 17.20
N GLU A 5 81.79 -17.03 16.83
CA GLU A 5 80.54 -16.91 16.09
C GLU A 5 79.38 -17.07 17.06
N PHE A 6 78.47 -16.08 17.11
CA PHE A 6 77.23 -16.20 17.87
C PHE A 6 76.09 -15.60 17.05
N ALA A 7 75.04 -16.40 16.83
CA ALA A 7 73.84 -16.04 16.07
C ALA A 7 74.09 -15.57 14.60
N GLY A 8 75.12 -16.12 13.92
CA GLY A 8 75.28 -15.97 12.47
C GLY A 8 75.90 -14.67 11.96
N MET A 9 76.52 -13.85 12.82
CA MET A 9 77.26 -12.64 12.42
C MET A 9 78.71 -12.70 12.93
N THR A 10 79.69 -12.54 12.04
CA THR A 10 81.13 -12.54 12.35
C THR A 10 81.60 -11.14 12.77
N PHE A 11 82.00 -10.98 14.04
CA PHE A 11 82.44 -9.68 14.58
C PHE A 11 83.95 -9.67 14.90
N LYS A 12 84.67 -8.68 14.33
CA LYS A 12 86.07 -8.36 14.66
C LYS A 12 86.12 -7.10 15.54
N GLY A 13 86.28 -7.28 16.85
CA GLY A 13 86.40 -6.20 17.83
C GLY A 13 86.96 -6.69 19.17
N GLY A 14 87.56 -5.80 19.97
CA GLY A 14 88.16 -6.13 21.27
C GLY A 14 87.18 -6.84 22.21
N LYS A 15 87.68 -7.72 23.09
CA LYS A 15 86.88 -8.65 23.92
C LYS A 15 85.66 -8.02 24.62
N ALA A 16 85.73 -6.75 25.00
CA ALA A 16 84.61 -6.01 25.62
C ALA A 16 83.44 -5.72 24.65
N ALA A 17 83.72 -5.45 23.37
CA ALA A 17 82.70 -5.17 22.36
C ALA A 17 81.89 -6.43 22.01
N ILE A 18 82.54 -7.60 21.95
CA ILE A 18 81.86 -8.88 21.67
C ILE A 18 80.92 -9.25 22.82
N VAL A 19 81.35 -9.05 24.07
CA VAL A 19 80.51 -9.32 25.25
C VAL A 19 79.31 -8.37 25.30
N LEU A 20 79.51 -7.09 25.01
CA LEU A 20 78.43 -6.10 25.05
C LEU A 20 77.42 -6.33 23.92
N THR A 21 77.87 -6.65 22.71
CA THR A 21 76.97 -7.01 21.61
C THR A 21 76.22 -8.32 21.87
N ALA A 22 76.88 -9.35 22.41
CA ALA A 22 76.22 -10.61 22.77
C ALA A 22 75.15 -10.40 23.85
N LEU A 23 75.42 -9.59 24.86
CA LEU A 23 74.46 -9.22 25.91
C LEU A 23 73.31 -8.36 25.35
N SER A 24 73.58 -7.45 24.41
CA SER A 24 72.54 -6.64 23.76
C SER A 24 71.64 -7.47 22.84
N THR A 25 72.18 -8.43 22.08
CA THR A 25 71.40 -9.35 21.25
C THR A 25 70.59 -10.32 22.11
N LEU A 26 71.18 -10.83 23.20
CA LEU A 26 70.43 -11.63 24.19
C LEU A 26 69.34 -10.79 24.86
N GLY A 27 69.63 -9.55 25.24
CA GLY A 27 68.65 -8.62 25.83
C GLY A 27 67.50 -8.28 24.89
N GLY A 28 67.79 -8.04 23.61
CA GLY A 28 66.77 -7.80 22.57
C GLY A 28 65.96 -9.06 22.22
N ALA A 29 66.59 -10.23 22.18
CA ALA A 29 65.89 -11.51 21.99
C ALA A 29 65.00 -11.86 23.20
N LEU A 30 65.47 -11.58 24.41
CA LEU A 30 64.67 -11.71 25.64
C LEU A 30 63.52 -10.70 25.67
N TRP A 31 63.71 -9.47 25.19
CA TRP A 31 62.64 -8.47 25.06
C TRP A 31 61.58 -8.88 24.03
N GLY A 32 61.99 -9.30 22.83
CA GLY A 32 61.06 -9.80 21.82
C GLY A 32 60.30 -11.05 22.30
N GLY A 33 60.98 -11.97 22.99
CA GLY A 33 60.32 -13.12 23.62
C GLY A 33 59.34 -12.72 24.75
N PHE A 34 59.65 -11.67 25.50
CA PHE A 34 58.79 -11.14 26.56
C PHE A 34 57.55 -10.43 26.00
N GLU A 35 57.66 -9.65 24.92
CA GLU A 35 56.51 -9.05 24.24
C GLU A 35 55.57 -10.11 23.67
N PHE A 36 56.10 -11.15 23.00
CA PHE A 36 55.27 -12.27 22.53
C PHE A 36 54.57 -13.02 23.67
N TYR A 37 55.26 -13.21 24.80
CA TYR A 37 54.66 -13.83 25.99
C TYR A 37 53.57 -12.93 26.58
N LYS A 38 53.82 -11.62 26.67
CA LYS A 38 52.86 -10.65 27.17
C LYS A 38 51.62 -10.59 26.27
N ASP A 39 51.77 -10.44 24.96
CA ASP A 39 50.65 -10.41 24.02
C ASP A 39 49.83 -11.72 24.06
N TYR A 40 50.50 -12.86 24.21
CA TYR A 40 49.83 -14.15 24.38
C TYR A 40 49.08 -14.23 25.71
N MET A 41 49.64 -13.71 26.80
CA MET A 41 48.99 -13.65 28.11
C MET A 41 47.82 -12.67 28.13
N ASP A 42 47.95 -11.50 27.50
CA ASP A 42 46.90 -10.49 27.35
C ASP A 42 45.72 -11.07 26.53
N MET A 43 46.00 -11.79 25.43
CA MET A 43 44.97 -12.47 24.64
C MET A 43 44.33 -13.65 25.40
N ARG A 44 45.12 -14.40 26.18
CA ARG A 44 44.59 -15.46 27.06
C ARG A 44 43.70 -14.90 28.15
N GLU A 45 44.05 -13.77 28.74
CA GLU A 45 43.25 -13.09 29.76
C GLU A 45 41.90 -12.66 29.16
N ILE A 46 41.91 -12.07 27.95
CA ILE A 46 40.68 -11.73 27.23
C ILE A 46 39.81 -12.97 27.00
N VAL A 47 40.39 -14.06 26.48
CA VAL A 47 39.64 -15.30 26.19
C VAL A 47 39.13 -15.99 27.45
N GLN A 48 39.89 -15.94 28.55
CA GLN A 48 39.46 -16.49 29.85
C GLN A 48 38.36 -15.66 30.50
N ASN A 49 38.30 -14.36 30.21
CA ASN A 49 37.27 -13.45 30.71
C ASN A 49 35.99 -13.44 29.85
N ILE A 50 35.98 -14.13 28.70
CA ILE A 50 34.74 -14.32 27.92
C ILE A 50 33.87 -15.34 28.65
N ASP A 51 32.76 -14.85 29.21
CA ASP A 51 31.72 -15.71 29.78
C ASP A 51 30.90 -16.36 28.66
N VAL A 52 31.38 -17.53 28.21
CA VAL A 52 30.72 -18.34 27.19
C VAL A 52 29.31 -18.75 27.63
N GLY A 53 29.06 -18.92 28.93
CA GLY A 53 27.74 -19.29 29.46
C GLY A 53 26.72 -18.17 29.30
N VAL A 54 27.10 -16.91 29.52
CA VAL A 54 26.24 -15.74 29.27
C VAL A 54 25.93 -15.58 27.78
N ILE A 55 26.90 -15.83 26.91
CA ILE A 55 26.70 -15.78 25.45
C ILE A 55 25.75 -16.90 25.00
N GLU A 56 25.95 -18.12 25.48
CA GLU A 56 25.09 -19.27 25.19
C GLU A 56 23.66 -19.03 25.69
N ALA A 57 23.49 -18.50 26.90
CA ALA A 57 22.19 -18.12 27.44
C ALA A 57 21.49 -17.03 26.60
N ARG A 58 22.23 -16.03 26.10
CA ARG A 58 21.69 -15.02 25.19
C ARG A 58 21.31 -15.60 23.83
N ASN A 59 22.12 -16.48 23.27
CA ASN A 59 21.82 -17.15 22.00
C ASN A 59 20.56 -18.02 22.12
N ALA A 60 20.40 -18.76 23.22
CA ALA A 60 19.18 -19.53 23.50
C ALA A 60 17.94 -18.62 23.61
N GLN A 61 18.06 -17.45 24.27
CA GLN A 61 16.96 -16.48 24.32
C GLN A 61 16.65 -15.85 22.96
N ILE A 62 17.66 -15.62 22.12
CA ILE A 62 17.48 -15.12 20.76
C ILE A 62 16.76 -16.17 19.90
N GLU A 63 17.14 -17.44 20.00
CA GLU A 63 16.49 -18.55 19.29
C GLU A 63 15.02 -18.66 19.65
N ILE A 64 14.68 -18.64 20.95
CA ILE A 64 13.28 -18.63 21.42
C ILE A 64 12.48 -17.46 20.83
N LYS A 65 13.05 -16.24 20.83
CA LYS A 65 12.38 -15.05 20.27
C LYS A 65 12.22 -15.13 18.75
N LEU A 66 13.17 -15.75 18.05
CA LEU A 66 13.10 -15.95 16.61
C LEU A 66 12.00 -16.96 16.28
N ASP A 67 11.90 -18.07 17.02
CA ASP A 67 10.83 -19.06 16.85
C ASP A 67 9.46 -18.45 17.13
N GLU A 68 9.32 -17.68 18.22
CA GLU A 68 8.08 -16.96 18.53
C GLU A 68 7.71 -15.95 17.42
N ALA A 69 8.68 -15.22 16.88
CA ALA A 69 8.45 -14.31 15.77
C ALA A 69 8.05 -15.04 14.48
N ILE A 70 8.62 -16.22 14.22
CA ILE A 70 8.26 -17.07 13.08
C ILE A 70 6.83 -17.57 13.22
N ASP A 71 6.44 -18.05 14.40
CA ASP A 71 5.08 -18.54 14.65
C ASP A 71 4.06 -17.40 14.57
N TYR A 72 4.35 -16.25 15.16
CA TYR A 72 3.53 -15.03 15.00
C TYR A 72 3.37 -14.64 13.52
N THR A 73 4.45 -14.74 12.72
CA THR A 73 4.40 -14.45 11.28
C THR A 73 3.57 -15.49 10.52
N ARG A 74 3.63 -16.77 10.91
CA ARG A 74 2.79 -17.83 10.33
C ARG A 74 1.31 -17.59 10.63
N ASP A 75 0.98 -17.19 11.85
CA ASP A 75 -0.38 -16.87 12.25
C ASP A 75 -0.93 -15.67 11.48
N ILE A 76 -0.15 -14.60 11.34
CA ILE A 76 -0.51 -13.46 10.48
C ILE A 76 -0.74 -13.92 9.05
N LYS A 77 0.17 -14.72 8.49
CA LYS A 77 0.05 -15.22 7.11
C LYS A 77 -1.24 -16.02 6.92
N ASN A 78 -1.58 -16.89 7.86
CA ASN A 78 -2.79 -17.69 7.81
C ASN A 78 -4.04 -16.82 7.97
N GLY A 79 -4.05 -15.88 8.91
CA GLY A 79 -5.15 -14.92 9.10
C GLY A 79 -5.38 -14.06 7.85
N LEU A 80 -4.31 -13.52 7.26
CA LEU A 80 -4.39 -12.76 6.01
C LEU A 80 -4.92 -13.61 4.85
N LYS A 81 -4.52 -14.87 4.75
CA LYS A 81 -5.04 -15.78 3.73
C LYS A 81 -6.55 -15.97 3.89
N ASP A 82 -7.01 -16.21 5.11
CA ASP A 82 -8.43 -16.41 5.40
C ASP A 82 -9.25 -15.14 5.12
N ASP A 83 -8.70 -13.98 5.47
CA ASP A 83 -9.30 -12.67 5.19
C ASP A 83 -9.37 -12.40 3.68
N ILE A 84 -8.29 -12.69 2.93
CA ILE A 84 -8.30 -12.58 1.46
C ILE A 84 -9.41 -13.45 0.88
N THR A 85 -9.51 -14.72 1.28
CA THR A 85 -10.56 -15.60 0.77
C THR A 85 -11.97 -15.13 1.18
N ARG A 86 -12.12 -14.47 2.33
CA ARG A 86 -13.40 -13.86 2.74
C ARG A 86 -13.73 -12.66 1.85
N ILE A 87 -12.76 -11.79 1.59
CA ILE A 87 -12.91 -10.61 0.74
C ILE A 87 -13.23 -11.00 -0.71
N GLU A 88 -12.57 -12.03 -1.25
CA GLU A 88 -12.88 -12.57 -2.58
C GLU A 88 -14.35 -12.97 -2.68
N ARG A 89 -14.86 -13.77 -1.74
CA ARG A 89 -16.28 -14.17 -1.74
C ARG A 89 -17.24 -12.98 -1.64
N VAL A 90 -16.93 -12.00 -0.79
CA VAL A 90 -17.75 -10.78 -0.67
C VAL A 90 -17.73 -10.00 -1.98
N THR A 91 -16.56 -9.88 -2.61
CA THR A 91 -16.37 -9.18 -3.88
C THR A 91 -17.14 -9.87 -5.01
N ASP A 92 -17.05 -11.19 -5.12
CA ASP A 92 -17.80 -11.99 -6.10
C ASP A 92 -19.31 -11.81 -5.91
N SER A 93 -19.80 -11.89 -4.66
CA SER A 93 -21.22 -11.69 -4.36
C SER A 93 -21.70 -10.26 -4.66
N THR A 94 -20.83 -9.27 -4.42
CA THR A 94 -21.12 -7.86 -4.71
C THR A 94 -21.15 -7.62 -6.21
N SER A 95 -20.22 -8.22 -6.96
CA SER A 95 -20.17 -8.16 -8.42
C SER A 95 -21.41 -8.78 -9.05
N ALA A 96 -21.83 -9.96 -8.57
CA ALA A 96 -23.08 -10.59 -9.00
C ALA A 96 -24.29 -9.69 -8.75
N ARG A 97 -24.43 -9.15 -7.54
CA ARG A 97 -25.52 -8.21 -7.20
C ARG A 97 -25.50 -6.94 -8.04
N MET A 98 -24.33 -6.38 -8.32
CA MET A 98 -24.22 -5.21 -9.20
C MET A 98 -24.68 -5.52 -10.61
N LYS A 99 -24.37 -6.71 -11.13
CA LYS A 99 -24.82 -7.15 -12.46
C LYS A 99 -26.34 -7.29 -12.51
N ASP A 100 -26.94 -7.89 -11.48
CA ASP A 100 -28.40 -8.04 -11.38
C ASP A 100 -29.09 -6.67 -11.27
N LEU A 101 -28.55 -5.76 -10.45
CA LEU A 101 -29.04 -4.39 -10.33
C LEU A 101 -28.92 -3.61 -11.64
N GLN A 102 -27.81 -3.77 -12.37
CA GLN A 102 -27.63 -3.14 -13.67
C GLN A 102 -28.70 -3.61 -14.66
N ALA A 103 -28.99 -4.92 -14.68
CA ALA A 103 -30.04 -5.47 -15.52
C ALA A 103 -31.44 -4.93 -15.16
N ASP A 104 -31.79 -4.86 -13.87
CA ASP A 104 -33.06 -4.27 -13.39
C ASP A 104 -33.17 -2.78 -13.74
N ILE A 105 -32.07 -2.02 -13.59
CA ILE A 105 -32.04 -0.59 -13.98
C ILE A 105 -32.25 -0.45 -15.49
N ASP A 106 -31.57 -1.25 -16.31
CA ASP A 106 -31.72 -1.19 -17.76
C ASP A 106 -33.15 -1.54 -18.21
N GLU A 107 -33.80 -2.50 -17.55
CA GLU A 107 -35.20 -2.87 -17.79
C GLU A 107 -36.14 -1.71 -17.43
N ARG A 108 -36.00 -1.16 -16.21
CA ARG A 108 -36.80 -0.01 -15.76
C ARG A 108 -36.60 1.23 -16.62
N LEU A 109 -35.38 1.49 -17.10
CA LEU A 109 -35.12 2.62 -18.00
C LEU A 109 -35.86 2.47 -19.33
N ARG A 110 -35.98 1.23 -19.85
CA ARG A 110 -36.79 0.95 -21.04
C ARG A 110 -38.27 1.19 -20.75
N GLU A 111 -38.78 0.64 -19.65
CA GLU A 111 -40.19 0.83 -19.25
C GLU A 111 -40.53 2.31 -19.06
N VAL A 112 -39.69 3.07 -18.36
CA VAL A 112 -39.86 4.52 -18.18
C VAL A 112 -39.80 5.25 -19.52
N SER A 113 -38.93 4.84 -20.44
CA SER A 113 -38.84 5.45 -21.78
C SER A 113 -40.10 5.22 -22.59
N ASP A 114 -40.65 4.00 -22.54
CA ASP A 114 -41.88 3.64 -23.24
C ASP A 114 -43.08 4.38 -22.65
N LEU A 115 -43.21 4.40 -21.32
CA LEU A 115 -44.24 5.16 -20.61
C LEU A 115 -44.15 6.66 -20.91
N THR A 116 -42.94 7.22 -21.00
CA THR A 116 -42.73 8.63 -21.33
C THR A 116 -43.21 8.93 -22.75
N ARG A 117 -42.90 8.05 -23.72
CA ARG A 117 -43.37 8.21 -25.12
C ARG A 117 -44.90 8.11 -25.22
N GLU A 118 -45.51 7.19 -24.49
CA GLU A 118 -46.97 7.06 -24.42
C GLU A 118 -47.60 8.31 -23.80
N THR A 119 -47.07 8.77 -22.67
CA THR A 119 -47.53 10.00 -22.01
C THR A 119 -47.38 11.22 -22.92
N GLU A 120 -46.26 11.35 -23.63
CA GLU A 120 -46.05 12.46 -24.57
C GLU A 120 -47.09 12.43 -25.71
N LYS A 121 -47.38 11.24 -26.23
CA LYS A 121 -48.41 11.05 -27.26
C LYS A 121 -49.79 11.44 -26.74
N ASP A 122 -50.16 10.98 -25.56
CA ASP A 122 -51.46 11.29 -24.94
C ASP A 122 -51.63 12.78 -24.67
N VAL A 123 -50.57 13.44 -24.17
CA VAL A 123 -50.55 14.89 -24.00
C VAL A 123 -50.73 15.59 -25.34
N ARG A 124 -50.00 15.17 -26.38
CA ARG A 124 -50.09 15.77 -27.72
C ARG A 124 -51.48 15.62 -28.33
N ASP A 125 -52.09 14.44 -28.20
CA ASP A 125 -53.44 14.17 -28.70
C ASP A 125 -54.49 14.96 -27.91
N THR A 126 -54.31 15.08 -26.59
CA THR A 126 -55.16 15.96 -25.75
C THR A 126 -55.04 17.41 -26.16
N MET A 127 -53.83 17.92 -26.40
CA MET A 127 -53.60 19.31 -26.83
C MET A 127 -54.24 19.60 -28.18
N ARG A 128 -54.13 18.69 -29.16
CA ARG A 128 -54.83 18.81 -30.45
C ARG A 128 -56.35 18.85 -30.30
N ASN A 129 -56.90 18.00 -29.44
CA ASN A 129 -58.34 18.00 -29.18
C ASN A 129 -58.79 19.29 -28.50
N VAL A 130 -58.00 19.83 -27.58
CA VAL A 130 -58.26 21.12 -26.95
C VAL A 130 -58.19 22.26 -27.97
N GLU A 131 -57.19 22.26 -28.84
CA GLU A 131 -57.01 23.23 -29.93
C GLU A 131 -58.23 23.24 -30.86
N ASN A 132 -58.63 22.08 -31.41
CA ASN A 132 -59.80 21.95 -32.27
C ASN A 132 -61.10 22.43 -31.60
N ARG A 133 -61.25 22.17 -30.29
CA ARG A 133 -62.41 22.63 -29.51
C ARG A 133 -62.41 24.15 -29.36
N ILE A 134 -61.26 24.73 -29.05
CA ILE A 134 -61.11 26.19 -28.93
C ILE A 134 -61.40 26.85 -30.28
N GLU A 135 -60.85 26.33 -31.38
CA GLU A 135 -61.14 26.85 -32.72
C GLU A 135 -62.63 26.83 -33.03
N SER A 136 -63.30 25.68 -32.83
CA SER A 136 -64.74 25.56 -33.07
C SER A 136 -65.59 26.48 -32.18
N ASP A 137 -65.22 26.62 -30.90
CA ASP A 137 -65.93 27.50 -29.97
C ASP A 137 -65.70 28.98 -30.32
N MET A 138 -64.52 29.34 -30.84
CA MET A 138 -64.21 30.69 -31.33
C MET A 138 -64.97 31.04 -32.61
N GLU A 139 -65.07 30.12 -33.58
CA GLU A 139 -65.87 30.32 -34.80
C GLU A 139 -67.34 30.55 -34.48
N LYS A 140 -67.91 29.75 -33.55
CA LYS A 140 -69.28 29.94 -33.08
C LYS A 140 -69.46 31.28 -32.38
N LEU A 141 -68.52 31.64 -31.51
CA LEU A 141 -68.56 32.93 -30.81
C LEU A 141 -68.52 34.10 -31.79
N GLU A 142 -67.70 34.02 -32.83
CA GLU A 142 -67.62 35.03 -33.90
C GLU A 142 -68.95 35.15 -34.64
N SER A 143 -69.53 34.02 -35.08
CA SER A 143 -70.83 34.00 -35.77
C SER A 143 -71.97 34.55 -34.89
N ASP A 144 -72.02 34.16 -33.62
CA ASP A 144 -73.01 34.65 -32.65
C ASP A 144 -72.87 36.16 -32.40
N LEU A 145 -71.63 36.68 -32.40
CA LEU A 145 -71.36 38.09 -32.23
C LEU A 145 -71.81 38.88 -33.46
N GLU A 146 -71.50 38.39 -34.67
CA GLU A 146 -71.92 39.01 -35.93
C GLU A 146 -73.45 39.04 -36.06
N GLU A 147 -74.14 37.94 -35.72
CA GLU A 147 -75.60 37.89 -35.75
C GLU A 147 -76.23 38.89 -34.77
N LYS A 148 -75.67 39.00 -33.55
CA LYS A 148 -76.13 40.00 -32.56
C LYS A 148 -75.87 41.43 -33.03
N LEU A 149 -74.73 41.70 -33.66
CA LEU A 149 -74.40 43.01 -34.21
C LEU A 149 -75.35 43.39 -35.35
N GLN A 150 -75.64 42.47 -36.28
CA GLN A 150 -76.60 42.69 -37.35
C GLN A 150 -78.02 42.94 -36.78
N LYS A 151 -78.48 42.13 -35.83
CA LYS A 151 -79.77 42.35 -35.13
C LYS A 151 -79.85 43.71 -34.45
N ALA A 152 -78.74 44.21 -33.89
CA ALA A 152 -78.69 45.53 -33.28
C ALA A 152 -78.70 46.66 -34.33
N LEU A 153 -78.06 46.45 -35.49
CA LEU A 153 -78.02 47.41 -36.60
C LEU A 153 -79.36 47.48 -37.35
N ASP A 154 -79.99 46.34 -37.58
CA ASP A 154 -81.28 46.20 -38.27
C ASP A 154 -82.47 46.52 -37.34
N ASN A 155 -82.22 46.98 -36.12
CA ASN A 155 -83.26 47.28 -35.14
C ASN A 155 -84.08 48.51 -35.56
N PRO A 156 -85.36 48.35 -35.92
CA PRO A 156 -86.20 49.44 -36.42
C PRO A 156 -86.63 50.45 -35.33
N LEU A 157 -86.18 50.29 -34.08
CA LEU A 157 -86.42 51.22 -32.97
C LEU A 157 -85.22 52.15 -32.69
N ALA A 158 -84.18 52.12 -33.54
CA ALA A 158 -82.97 52.92 -33.38
C ALA A 158 -83.00 54.29 -34.11
N ASP A 159 -84.06 54.57 -34.89
CA ASP A 159 -84.42 55.89 -35.44
C ASP A 159 -85.65 56.47 -34.72
#